data_AF-A0A1C6AQ04-F1
#
_entry.id   AF-A0A1C6AQ04-F1
#
_cell.length_a   1.000
_cell.length_b   1.000
_cell.length_c   1.000
_cell.angle_alpha   90.00
_cell.angle_beta   90.00
_cell.angle_gamma   90.00
#
_symmetry.space_group_name_H-M   'P 1'
#
loop_
_entity.id
_entity.type
_entity.pdbx_description
1 polymer ?
#
loop_
_entity_poly.entity_id
_entity_poly.type
_entity_poly.pdbx_seq_one_letter_code
_entity_poly.pdbx_strand_id
1 'polypeptide(L)'
;MKKTYAPILTLLISALGVLPPAAAALAQGEMAFAPAAQHLQEKNLLLVVAIVDGILLLSTVALALILGIRRRRHRLDRVLARSGRAYAPGEAGQALSPVMREVAALHAKGRAHGGICAAHMTLGKDGQIYLSGGRGRMPKKEAYALAPERREGGAATCPGDIYALGAVLQRMTVGENPLAQADPVIQSAMAQEPEKRPDIAALTAALGADEEMSKGRGQRGKAARIVMGCMGAVCVLALAASGVWAGQAAPRIKTYDAALTALAQGERETCQQYLQDLPEDYADVAQLKGYLEADALQEEERYQPAAEAFAALSGYRDAADRDIQCRTELIWYRLDRDNYPGAKECADALVAEGAPNAQDIAQELDYRYAIKLQDRFLETADEQTGLQAIDLLSDLEEQGYARAGESLEQMRQRIYEKAMYTVQRIGSDEDCEYIFSLLKVIDGYKDSSDYKAAVEVVYDPTPTRLKRCEMIMADYWGLEPIRNWIENRYLLEFLHGKWRDDEGRYLTMQLDAKSEKIEFLDMNLVSWRTYQMVYFQDRKMFGQLDEEGENVDLLLQFALNDNPDQVMITNEVIGKSYTLTRVK
;
A
#
# COMPACT_ATOMS: atom_id res chain seq x y z
N MET A 1 12.48 -30.82 30.71
CA MET A 1 13.90 -30.49 30.42
C MET A 1 14.61 -29.82 31.62
N LYS A 2 14.57 -30.38 32.84
CA LYS A 2 15.11 -29.72 34.06
C LYS A 2 16.35 -30.40 34.69
N LYS A 3 16.89 -31.48 34.10
CA LYS A 3 17.97 -32.26 34.73
C LYS A 3 19.34 -32.22 34.04
N THR A 4 19.51 -31.45 32.96
CA THR A 4 20.73 -31.53 32.12
C THR A 4 21.70 -30.34 32.19
N TYR A 5 21.38 -29.25 32.90
CA TYR A 5 22.22 -28.04 32.93
C TYR A 5 23.00 -27.80 34.22
N ALA A 6 22.73 -28.57 35.28
CA ALA A 6 23.47 -28.47 36.55
C ALA A 6 24.97 -28.81 36.44
N PRO A 7 25.40 -29.89 35.76
CA PRO A 7 26.83 -30.24 35.71
C PRO A 7 27.66 -29.28 34.85
N ILE A 8 27.05 -28.62 33.85
CA ILE A 8 27.71 -27.66 32.96
C ILE A 8 28.02 -26.36 33.71
N LEU A 9 27.10 -25.91 34.58
CA LEU A 9 27.29 -24.72 35.40
C LEU A 9 28.38 -24.93 36.47
N THR A 10 28.49 -26.14 37.04
CA THR A 10 29.54 -26.49 38.00
C THR A 10 30.92 -26.55 37.34
N LEU A 11 31.01 -27.03 36.10
CA LEU A 11 32.25 -27.06 35.32
C LEU A 11 32.75 -25.65 34.96
N LEU A 12 31.84 -24.73 34.59
CA LEU A 12 32.15 -23.33 34.33
C LEU A 12 32.64 -22.57 35.57
N ILE A 13 32.02 -22.80 36.74
CA ILE A 13 32.43 -22.19 38.00
C ILE A 13 33.79 -22.74 38.47
N SER A 14 34.06 -24.01 38.22
CA SER A 14 35.35 -24.64 38.54
C SER A 14 36.48 -24.11 37.66
N ALA A 15 36.21 -23.85 36.37
CA ALA A 15 37.20 -23.30 35.42
C ALA A 15 37.56 -21.83 35.74
N LEU A 16 36.60 -21.03 36.21
CA LEU A 16 36.81 -19.63 36.60
C LEU A 16 37.57 -19.47 37.93
N GLY A 17 37.54 -20.47 38.81
CA GLY A 17 38.21 -20.44 40.12
C GLY A 17 39.72 -20.75 40.12
N VAL A 18 40.25 -21.38 39.07
CA VAL A 18 41.65 -21.89 39.04
C VAL A 18 42.62 -20.98 38.27
N LEU A 19 42.11 -19.99 37.54
CA LEU A 19 42.91 -19.07 36.73
C LEU A 19 43.66 -17.92 37.46
N PRO A 20 43.37 -17.52 38.72
CA PRO A 20 44.13 -16.43 39.35
C PRO A 20 45.59 -16.75 39.73
N PRO A 21 45.95 -17.92 40.30
CA PRO A 21 47.31 -18.14 40.79
C PRO A 21 48.33 -18.52 39.70
N ALA A 22 47.90 -19.04 38.55
CA ALA A 22 48.83 -19.44 37.47
C ALA A 22 49.29 -18.25 36.60
N ALA A 23 48.43 -17.26 36.39
CA ALA A 23 48.77 -16.05 35.64
C ALA A 23 49.69 -15.10 36.44
N ALA A 24 49.56 -15.09 37.77
CA ALA A 24 50.42 -14.30 38.66
C ALA A 24 51.87 -14.82 38.71
N ALA A 25 52.07 -16.15 38.60
CA ALA A 25 53.41 -16.75 38.59
C ALA A 25 54.17 -16.53 37.27
N LEU A 26 53.45 -16.39 36.14
CA LEU A 26 54.06 -16.15 34.83
C LEU A 26 54.60 -14.71 34.68
N ALA A 27 54.04 -13.75 35.43
CA ALA A 27 54.41 -12.33 35.35
C ALA A 27 55.65 -11.96 36.19
N GLN A 28 56.14 -12.84 37.08
CA GLN A 28 57.24 -12.54 38.01
C GLN A 28 58.59 -13.20 37.66
N GLY A 29 58.69 -13.92 36.54
CA GLY A 29 60.00 -14.25 35.96
C GLY A 29 60.96 -15.07 36.84
N GLU A 30 60.47 -15.99 37.67
CA GLU A 30 61.32 -16.89 38.44
C GLU A 30 61.07 -18.38 38.14
N MET A 31 62.16 -19.04 37.71
CA MET A 31 62.51 -20.47 37.77
C MET A 31 62.09 -21.47 36.66
N ALA A 32 63.15 -21.93 35.98
CA ALA A 32 63.54 -23.31 35.63
C ALA A 32 62.46 -24.33 35.21
N PHE A 33 62.51 -24.71 33.93
CA PHE A 33 61.76 -25.82 33.34
C PHE A 33 62.15 -27.18 33.93
N ALA A 34 61.17 -27.87 34.52
CA ALA A 34 61.23 -29.31 34.81
C ALA A 34 60.33 -30.09 33.81
N PRO A 35 60.59 -31.39 33.54
CA PRO A 35 59.98 -32.14 32.43
C PRO A 35 58.48 -32.47 32.59
N ALA A 36 57.81 -31.99 33.64
CA ALA A 36 56.39 -32.26 33.89
C ALA A 36 55.43 -31.29 33.15
N ALA A 37 55.95 -30.23 32.50
CA ALA A 37 55.14 -29.19 31.87
C ALA A 37 54.59 -29.57 30.47
N GLN A 38 55.24 -30.49 29.75
CA GLN A 38 54.82 -30.86 28.38
C GLN A 38 53.50 -31.65 28.34
N HIS A 39 53.19 -32.45 29.37
CA HIS A 39 51.97 -33.25 29.40
C HIS A 39 50.71 -32.45 29.85
N LEU A 40 50.92 -31.26 30.41
CA LEU A 40 49.85 -30.33 30.83
C LEU A 40 49.44 -29.36 29.70
N GLN A 41 50.29 -29.10 28.71
CA GLN A 41 49.95 -28.27 27.55
C GLN A 41 48.97 -28.95 26.58
N GLU A 42 49.09 -30.26 26.34
CA GLU A 42 48.19 -30.98 25.42
C GLU A 42 46.76 -31.12 25.96
N LYS A 43 46.60 -31.38 27.27
CA LYS A 43 45.27 -31.48 27.89
C LYS A 43 44.54 -30.13 27.99
N ASN A 44 45.28 -29.03 28.15
CA ASN A 44 44.69 -27.69 28.16
C ASN A 44 44.33 -27.21 26.76
N LEU A 45 45.08 -27.60 25.72
CA LEU A 45 44.75 -27.26 24.33
C LEU A 45 43.46 -27.96 23.87
N LEU A 46 43.27 -29.22 24.25
CA LEU A 46 42.05 -29.99 23.96
C LEU A 46 40.81 -29.42 24.67
N LEU A 47 40.98 -28.92 25.90
CA LEU A 47 39.91 -28.26 26.65
C LEU A 47 39.53 -26.92 26.00
N VAL A 48 40.52 -26.16 25.52
CA VAL A 48 40.28 -24.88 24.82
C VAL A 48 39.59 -25.11 23.48
N VAL A 49 39.98 -26.11 22.69
CA VAL A 49 39.31 -26.46 21.42
C VAL A 49 37.86 -26.92 21.67
N ALA A 50 37.62 -27.73 22.69
CA ALA A 50 36.25 -28.15 23.04
C ALA A 50 35.36 -26.99 23.53
N ILE A 51 35.94 -25.99 24.21
CA ILE A 51 35.24 -24.76 24.61
C ILE A 51 34.94 -23.89 23.37
N VAL A 52 35.88 -23.76 22.44
CA VAL A 52 35.69 -23.00 21.19
C VAL A 52 34.64 -23.65 20.28
N ASP A 53 34.66 -24.97 20.13
CA ASP A 53 33.65 -25.71 19.36
C ASP A 53 32.27 -25.67 20.03
N GLY A 54 32.21 -25.72 21.37
CA GLY A 54 30.97 -25.54 22.11
C GLY A 54 30.37 -24.13 21.97
N ILE A 55 31.23 -23.10 21.92
CA ILE A 55 30.83 -21.70 21.67
C ILE A 55 30.34 -21.52 20.22
N LEU A 56 30.97 -22.18 19.24
CA LEU A 56 30.57 -22.17 17.83
C LEU A 56 29.24 -22.92 17.59
N LEU A 57 28.98 -24.01 18.32
CA LEU A 57 27.70 -24.71 18.25
C LEU A 57 26.56 -23.90 18.90
N LEU A 58 26.85 -23.20 20.00
CA LEU A 58 25.89 -22.30 20.65
C LEU A 58 25.62 -21.04 19.81
N SER A 59 26.61 -20.52 19.09
CA SER A 59 26.45 -19.37 18.21
C SER A 59 25.65 -19.70 16.95
N THR A 60 25.80 -20.91 16.40
CA THR A 60 25.00 -21.38 15.24
C THR A 60 23.55 -21.67 15.62
N VAL A 61 23.28 -22.26 16.79
CA VAL A 61 21.90 -22.42 17.30
C VAL A 61 21.29 -21.06 17.67
N ALA A 62 22.07 -20.12 18.20
CA ALA A 62 21.63 -18.74 18.42
C ALA A 62 21.35 -18.02 17.10
N LEU A 63 22.18 -18.21 16.07
CA LEU A 63 21.98 -17.62 14.74
C LEU A 63 20.74 -18.19 14.04
N ALA A 64 20.47 -19.50 14.18
CA ALA A 64 19.24 -20.12 13.69
C ALA A 64 17.97 -19.61 14.43
N LEU A 65 18.07 -19.32 15.73
CA LEU A 65 17.01 -18.68 16.51
C LEU A 65 16.83 -17.19 16.18
N ILE A 66 17.91 -16.48 15.81
CA ILE A 66 17.91 -15.07 15.39
C ILE A 66 17.34 -14.93 13.97
N LEU A 67 17.72 -15.82 13.05
CA LEU A 67 17.21 -15.84 11.68
C LEU A 67 15.73 -16.30 11.61
N GLY A 68 15.29 -17.15 12.55
CA GLY A 68 13.89 -17.57 12.67
C GLY A 68 12.92 -16.56 13.30
N ILE A 69 13.40 -15.41 13.81
CA ILE A 69 12.57 -14.39 14.49
C ILE A 69 12.86 -12.98 13.92
N ARG A 70 12.72 -12.79 12.60
CA ARG A 70 12.64 -11.44 12.00
C ARG A 70 11.18 -10.96 11.95
N ARG A 71 10.65 -10.45 13.06
CA ARG A 71 9.49 -9.53 13.05
C ARG A 71 10.01 -8.11 13.31
N ARG A 72 10.03 -7.28 12.26
CA ARG A 72 10.50 -5.88 12.27
C ARG A 72 9.62 -5.04 13.23
N ARG A 73 10.19 -4.02 13.90
CA ARG A 73 9.40 -3.01 14.64
C ARG A 73 8.69 -2.12 13.63
N HIS A 74 7.38 -2.00 13.74
CA HIS A 74 6.58 -1.18 12.84
C HIS A 74 5.72 -0.20 13.64
N ARG A 75 5.64 1.05 13.19
CA ARG A 75 4.67 2.00 13.73
C ARG A 75 3.26 1.53 13.41
N LEU A 76 2.32 1.73 14.33
CA LEU A 76 0.96 1.19 14.20
C LEU A 76 0.23 1.77 12.99
N ASP A 77 0.43 3.06 12.66
CA ASP A 77 -0.11 3.70 11.44
C ASP A 77 0.27 2.91 10.17
N ARG A 78 1.54 2.52 10.05
CA ARG A 78 2.05 1.73 8.92
C ARG A 78 1.56 0.27 8.95
N VAL A 79 1.34 -0.31 10.14
CA VAL A 79 0.79 -1.67 10.27
C VAL A 79 -0.68 -1.70 9.83
N LEU A 80 -1.47 -0.72 10.26
CA LEU A 80 -2.88 -0.63 9.90
C LEU A 80 -3.05 -0.37 8.39
N ALA A 81 -2.25 0.53 7.81
CA ALA A 81 -2.26 0.81 6.37
C ALA A 81 -1.86 -0.41 5.50
N ARG A 82 -1.03 -1.33 6.02
CA ARG A 82 -0.58 -2.51 5.27
C ARG A 82 -1.46 -3.73 5.43
N SER A 83 -2.10 -3.89 6.58
CA SER A 83 -2.80 -5.13 6.93
C SER A 83 -4.23 -5.20 6.40
N GLY A 84 -4.89 -4.05 6.16
CA GLY A 84 -6.28 -3.97 5.68
C GLY A 84 -7.32 -4.67 6.58
N ARG A 85 -6.88 -5.24 7.71
CA ARG A 85 -7.65 -6.12 8.58
C ARG A 85 -8.29 -5.29 9.70
N ALA A 86 -9.61 -5.34 9.77
CA ALA A 86 -10.38 -4.91 10.92
C ALA A 86 -10.17 -5.88 12.10
N TYR A 87 -9.86 -5.34 13.28
CA TYR A 87 -9.84 -6.09 14.54
C TYR A 87 -11.26 -6.14 15.12
N ALA A 88 -11.61 -7.23 15.81
CA ALA A 88 -12.79 -7.17 16.68
C ALA A 88 -12.53 -6.17 17.84
N PRO A 89 -13.55 -5.46 18.37
CA PRO A 89 -13.36 -4.45 19.42
C PRO A 89 -12.58 -4.97 20.64
N GLY A 90 -12.86 -6.19 21.10
CA GLY A 90 -12.13 -6.81 22.19
C GLY A 90 -10.67 -7.15 21.84
N GLU A 91 -10.38 -7.58 20.61
CA GLU A 91 -9.01 -7.83 20.13
C GLU A 91 -8.21 -6.52 20.03
N ALA A 92 -8.85 -5.44 19.56
CA ALA A 92 -8.24 -4.11 19.51
C ALA A 92 -7.96 -3.58 20.93
N GLY A 93 -8.89 -3.77 21.87
CA GLY A 93 -8.71 -3.44 23.28
C GLY A 93 -7.56 -4.21 23.93
N GLN A 94 -7.48 -5.53 23.70
CA GLN A 94 -6.38 -6.35 24.18
C GLN A 94 -5.02 -5.93 23.59
N ALA A 95 -4.98 -5.62 22.30
CA ALA A 95 -3.76 -5.15 21.63
C ALA A 95 -3.27 -3.81 22.19
N LEU A 96 -4.19 -2.91 22.57
CA LEU A 96 -3.88 -1.61 23.19
C LEU A 96 -3.82 -1.64 24.72
N SER A 97 -4.03 -2.78 25.38
CA SER A 97 -3.96 -2.92 26.85
C SER A 97 -2.69 -2.33 27.47
N PRO A 98 -1.47 -2.52 26.90
CA PRO A 98 -0.27 -1.89 27.45
C PRO A 98 -0.31 -0.35 27.38
N VAL A 99 -0.83 0.21 26.29
CA VAL A 99 -1.00 1.66 26.11
C VAL A 99 -2.05 2.19 27.09
N MET A 100 -3.18 1.51 27.24
CA MET A 100 -4.24 1.90 28.18
C MET A 100 -3.73 1.92 29.63
N ARG A 101 -2.88 0.96 30.02
CA ARG A 101 -2.22 0.94 31.33
C ARG A 101 -1.27 2.11 31.54
N GLU A 102 -0.51 2.50 30.52
CA GLU A 102 0.37 3.67 30.59
C GLU A 102 -0.42 4.97 30.72
N VAL A 103 -1.51 5.11 29.96
CA VAL A 103 -2.43 6.26 30.04
C VAL A 103 -3.10 6.31 31.41
N ALA A 104 -3.56 5.18 31.95
CA ALA A 104 -4.13 5.12 33.28
C ALA A 104 -3.14 5.57 34.37
N ALA A 105 -1.87 5.16 34.27
CA ALA A 105 -0.83 5.59 35.20
C ALA A 105 -0.54 7.11 35.12
N LEU A 106 -0.75 7.72 33.94
CA LEU A 106 -0.61 9.16 33.74
C LEU A 106 -1.82 9.93 34.26
N HIS A 107 -3.03 9.45 33.97
CA HIS A 107 -4.31 10.03 34.41
C HIS A 107 -4.45 9.98 35.93
N ALA A 108 -3.98 8.92 36.59
CA ALA A 108 -3.94 8.82 38.05
C ALA A 108 -3.08 9.93 38.71
N LYS A 109 -2.15 10.56 37.95
CA LYS A 109 -1.35 11.70 38.39
C LYS A 109 -1.97 13.06 37.98
N GLY A 110 -3.20 13.06 37.46
CA GLY A 110 -3.89 14.25 36.96
C GLY A 110 -3.26 14.86 35.70
N ARG A 111 -2.51 14.07 34.93
CA ARG A 111 -1.80 14.53 33.73
C ARG A 111 -2.38 13.88 32.48
N ALA A 112 -2.46 14.66 31.40
CA ALA A 112 -2.80 14.17 30.07
C ALA A 112 -1.54 13.97 29.22
N HIS A 113 -1.57 13.00 28.31
CA HIS A 113 -0.53 12.72 27.35
C HIS A 113 -0.56 13.74 26.19
N GLY A 114 -1.76 14.05 25.67
CA GLY A 114 -2.03 15.17 24.77
C GLY A 114 -1.64 14.98 23.30
N GLY A 115 -1.17 13.79 22.93
CA GLY A 115 -0.82 13.44 21.54
C GLY A 115 -0.86 11.95 21.27
N ILE A 116 -1.88 11.26 21.78
CA ILE A 116 -2.12 9.85 21.49
C ILE A 116 -2.58 9.72 20.03
N CYS A 117 -1.90 8.90 19.23
CA CYS A 117 -2.30 8.56 17.86
C CYS A 117 -1.54 7.32 17.35
N ALA A 118 -1.96 6.75 16.22
CA ALA A 118 -1.34 5.54 15.68
C ALA A 118 0.12 5.75 15.27
N ALA A 119 0.49 6.96 14.83
CA ALA A 119 1.88 7.29 14.48
C ALA A 119 2.82 7.36 15.69
N HIS A 120 2.29 7.55 16.90
CA HIS A 120 3.05 7.54 18.15
C HIS A 120 3.00 6.20 18.87
N MET A 121 2.46 5.17 18.23
CA MET A 121 2.41 3.81 18.75
C MET A 121 3.31 2.89 17.94
N THR A 122 4.05 2.03 18.63
CA THR A 122 4.99 1.08 18.00
C THR A 122 4.66 -0.35 18.40
N LEU A 123 4.60 -1.24 17.41
CA LEU A 123 4.50 -2.68 17.65
C LEU A 123 5.86 -3.24 18.07
N GLY A 124 5.94 -3.69 19.31
CA GLY A 124 7.11 -4.29 19.93
C GLY A 124 7.42 -5.70 19.41
N LYS A 125 8.65 -6.17 19.68
CA LYS A 125 9.13 -7.51 19.25
C LYS A 125 8.37 -8.66 19.93
N ASP A 126 7.65 -8.38 21.00
CA ASP A 126 6.77 -9.26 21.76
C ASP A 126 5.33 -9.29 21.24
N GLY A 127 5.03 -8.54 20.18
CA GLY A 127 3.69 -8.44 19.59
C GLY A 127 2.74 -7.49 20.34
N GLN A 128 3.26 -6.73 21.30
CA GLN A 128 2.49 -5.75 22.08
C GLN A 128 2.66 -4.34 21.50
N ILE A 129 1.66 -3.49 21.64
CA ILE A 129 1.72 -2.10 21.19
C ILE A 129 2.14 -1.20 22.35
N TYR A 130 3.11 -0.32 22.10
CA TYR A 130 3.66 0.61 23.08
C TYR A 130 3.49 2.05 22.61
N LEU A 131 3.28 2.97 23.55
CA LEU A 131 3.30 4.40 23.28
C LEU A 131 4.76 4.87 23.26
N SER A 132 5.20 5.47 22.15
CA SER A 132 6.62 5.77 21.89
C SER A 132 6.92 7.25 21.64
N GLY A 133 5.93 8.15 21.76
CA GLY A 133 6.12 9.59 21.58
C GLY A 133 4.84 10.41 21.75
N GLY A 134 4.88 11.72 21.48
CA GLY A 134 3.67 12.55 21.33
C GLY A 134 3.22 13.40 22.53
N ARG A 135 4.13 13.97 23.33
CA ARG A 135 3.77 14.86 24.45
C ARG A 135 3.13 16.18 23.97
N GLY A 136 1.83 16.17 23.70
CA GLY A 136 1.04 17.35 23.32
C GLY A 136 1.04 17.76 21.85
N ARG A 137 1.92 17.17 21.01
CA ARG A 137 2.04 17.47 19.57
C ARG A 137 1.34 16.39 18.75
N MET A 138 0.51 16.79 17.80
CA MET A 138 -0.21 15.88 16.89
C MET A 138 0.29 16.03 15.44
N PRO A 139 0.64 14.93 14.74
CA PRO A 139 0.97 14.97 13.32
C PRO A 139 -0.24 15.38 12.46
N LYS A 140 -0.02 16.15 11.38
CA LYS A 140 -1.09 16.61 10.48
C LYS A 140 -1.93 15.45 9.91
N LYS A 141 -1.28 14.33 9.54
CA LYS A 141 -1.95 13.13 9.01
C LYS A 141 -2.76 12.34 10.05
N GLU A 142 -2.63 12.66 11.33
CA GLU A 142 -3.33 12.00 12.44
C GLU A 142 -4.37 12.91 13.09
N ALA A 143 -4.79 14.00 12.42
CA ALA A 143 -5.75 14.97 12.94
C ALA A 143 -7.11 14.36 13.36
N TYR A 144 -7.47 13.19 12.81
CA TYR A 144 -8.65 12.45 13.21
C TYR A 144 -8.65 12.08 14.71
N ALA A 145 -7.49 11.84 15.32
CA ALA A 145 -7.36 11.52 16.75
C ALA A 145 -7.33 12.77 17.65
N LEU A 146 -7.34 13.99 17.08
CA LEU A 146 -7.41 15.22 17.86
C LEU A 146 -8.84 15.45 18.37
N ALA A 147 -9.02 15.53 19.69
CA ALA A 147 -10.32 15.77 20.32
C ALA A 147 -10.95 17.12 19.90
N PRO A 148 -12.30 17.25 19.88
CA PRO A 148 -12.96 18.46 19.43
C PRO A 148 -12.54 19.72 20.20
N GLU A 149 -12.52 19.65 21.53
CA GLU A 149 -12.09 20.75 22.39
C GLU A 149 -10.63 21.17 22.14
N ARG A 150 -9.79 20.23 21.65
CA ARG A 150 -8.40 20.49 21.27
C ARG A 150 -8.29 21.13 19.88
N ARG A 151 -9.20 20.83 18.96
CA ARG A 151 -9.29 21.50 17.64
C ARG A 151 -9.68 22.97 17.80
N GLU A 152 -10.49 23.26 18.81
CA GLU A 152 -10.90 24.62 19.20
C GLU A 152 -9.83 25.38 20.00
N GLY A 153 -8.64 24.79 20.19
CA GLY A 153 -7.50 25.43 20.88
C GLY A 153 -7.44 25.18 22.39
N GLY A 154 -8.29 24.29 22.93
CA GLY A 154 -8.29 23.91 24.33
C GLY A 154 -7.03 23.15 24.79
N ALA A 155 -6.83 23.06 26.11
CA ALA A 155 -5.69 22.37 26.71
C ALA A 155 -5.76 20.84 26.54
N ALA A 156 -4.63 20.15 26.70
CA ALA A 156 -4.62 18.69 26.81
C ALA A 156 -5.28 18.26 28.13
N THR A 157 -6.30 17.43 28.06
CA THR A 157 -7.06 16.94 29.22
C THR A 157 -7.14 15.41 29.20
N CYS A 158 -7.36 14.79 30.37
CA CYS A 158 -7.54 13.34 30.45
C CYS A 158 -8.69 12.85 29.55
N PRO A 159 -9.88 13.49 29.51
CA PRO A 159 -10.92 13.15 28.54
C PRO A 159 -10.48 13.30 27.07
N GLY A 160 -9.59 14.23 26.76
CA GLY A 160 -9.01 14.39 25.41
C GLY A 160 -8.16 13.19 24.99
N ASP A 161 -7.43 12.58 25.91
CA ASP A 161 -6.70 11.32 25.66
C ASP A 161 -7.65 10.14 25.44
N ILE A 162 -8.79 10.10 26.15
CA ILE A 162 -9.82 9.06 25.95
C ILE A 162 -10.41 9.14 24.54
N TYR A 163 -10.71 10.35 24.06
CA TYR A 163 -11.16 10.55 22.68
C TYR A 163 -10.13 10.04 21.68
N ALA A 164 -8.86 10.38 21.88
CA ALA A 164 -7.78 9.97 20.99
C ALA A 164 -7.58 8.44 20.97
N LEU A 165 -7.70 7.76 22.12
CA LEU A 165 -7.72 6.29 22.20
C LEU A 165 -8.93 5.71 21.45
N GLY A 166 -10.12 6.29 21.63
CA GLY A 166 -11.33 5.90 20.91
C GLY A 166 -11.16 6.00 19.39
N ALA A 167 -10.54 7.09 18.90
CA ALA A 167 -10.27 7.27 17.48
C ALA A 167 -9.28 6.23 16.91
N VAL A 168 -8.26 5.85 17.68
CA VAL A 168 -7.33 4.77 17.27
C VAL A 168 -8.04 3.41 17.27
N LEU A 169 -8.84 3.11 18.30
CA LEU A 169 -9.64 1.89 18.37
C LEU A 169 -10.65 1.80 17.23
N GLN A 170 -11.30 2.91 16.88
CA GLN A 170 -12.20 2.99 15.73
C GLN A 170 -11.44 2.67 14.44
N ARG A 171 -10.27 3.27 14.22
CA ARG A 171 -9.44 2.98 13.05
C ARG A 171 -8.99 1.52 12.99
N MET A 172 -8.69 0.90 14.14
CA MET A 172 -8.33 -0.51 14.22
C MET A 172 -9.52 -1.44 13.92
N THR A 173 -10.74 -1.07 14.30
CA THR A 173 -11.93 -1.92 14.18
C THR A 173 -12.68 -1.74 12.87
N VAL A 174 -12.65 -0.54 12.29
CA VAL A 174 -13.37 -0.18 11.06
C VAL A 174 -12.46 -0.28 9.82
N GLY A 175 -11.14 -0.11 9.99
CA GLY A 175 -10.20 -0.08 8.87
C GLY A 175 -10.51 1.09 7.91
N GLU A 176 -10.46 0.84 6.60
CA GLU A 176 -10.86 1.80 5.56
C GLU A 176 -12.32 1.62 5.10
N ASN A 177 -13.11 0.75 5.75
CA ASN A 177 -14.47 0.46 5.32
C ASN A 177 -15.46 1.56 5.77
N PRO A 178 -16.05 2.35 4.84
CA PRO A 178 -16.94 3.46 5.18
C PRO A 178 -18.33 3.00 5.69
N LEU A 179 -18.67 1.72 5.56
CA LEU A 179 -19.96 1.15 5.95
C LEU A 179 -19.93 0.39 7.29
N ALA A 180 -18.75 0.18 7.88
CA ALA A 180 -18.63 -0.54 9.15
C ALA A 180 -19.11 0.33 10.33
N GLN A 181 -20.10 -0.19 11.07
CA GLN A 181 -20.66 0.50 12.24
C GLN A 181 -19.66 0.48 13.39
N ALA A 182 -19.46 1.64 14.03
CA ALA A 182 -18.58 1.75 15.19
C ALA A 182 -19.20 1.05 16.40
N ASP A 183 -18.39 0.32 17.16
CA ASP A 183 -18.80 -0.29 18.41
C ASP A 183 -19.30 0.80 19.40
N PRO A 184 -20.45 0.60 20.08
CA PRO A 184 -21.01 1.60 21.00
C PRO A 184 -20.06 2.02 22.13
N VAL A 185 -19.19 1.12 22.60
CA VAL A 185 -18.18 1.42 23.62
C VAL A 185 -17.13 2.37 23.04
N ILE A 186 -16.62 2.09 21.84
CA ILE A 186 -15.64 2.94 21.14
C ILE A 186 -16.27 4.30 20.82
N GLN A 187 -17.54 4.31 20.40
CA GLN A 187 -18.28 5.53 20.10
C GLN A 187 -18.48 6.40 21.35
N SER A 188 -18.70 5.79 22.53
CA SER A 188 -18.81 6.51 23.80
C SER A 188 -17.50 7.22 24.20
N ALA A 189 -16.33 6.62 23.89
CA ALA A 189 -15.03 7.25 24.09
C ALA A 189 -14.82 8.49 23.21
N MET A 190 -15.48 8.54 22.05
CA MET A 190 -15.42 9.62 21.06
C MET A 190 -16.57 10.64 21.21
N ALA A 191 -17.25 10.70 22.36
CA ALA A 191 -18.32 11.67 22.60
C ALA A 191 -17.81 13.12 22.43
N GLN A 192 -18.63 13.98 21.81
CA GLN A 192 -18.30 15.38 21.56
C GLN A 192 -18.00 16.13 22.88
N GLU A 193 -18.85 15.93 23.88
CA GLU A 193 -18.72 16.49 25.23
C GLU A 193 -17.71 15.68 26.07
N PRO A 194 -16.62 16.28 26.58
CA PRO A 194 -15.59 15.59 27.37
C PRO A 194 -16.13 14.82 28.58
N GLU A 195 -17.13 15.34 29.26
CA GLU A 195 -17.76 14.79 30.46
C GLU A 195 -18.63 13.55 30.19
N LYS A 196 -19.01 13.30 28.93
CA LYS A 196 -19.78 12.12 28.53
C LYS A 196 -18.89 10.92 28.21
N ARG A 197 -17.57 11.10 28.16
CA ARG A 197 -16.60 10.05 27.84
C ARG A 197 -16.36 9.17 29.07
N PRO A 198 -16.22 7.84 28.93
CA PRO A 198 -15.81 6.97 30.03
C PRO A 198 -14.41 7.34 30.53
N ASP A 199 -14.09 7.01 31.77
CA ASP A 199 -12.69 7.02 32.20
C ASP A 199 -11.92 5.83 31.62
N ILE A 200 -10.59 5.85 31.75
CA ILE A 200 -9.72 4.81 31.19
C ILE A 200 -9.99 3.42 31.79
N ALA A 201 -10.45 3.34 33.05
CA ALA A 201 -10.76 2.06 33.69
C ALA A 201 -12.06 1.47 33.13
N ALA A 202 -13.10 2.28 32.99
CA ALA A 202 -14.37 1.90 32.37
C ALA A 202 -14.19 1.48 30.91
N LEU A 203 -13.36 2.20 30.14
CA LEU A 203 -13.03 1.84 28.76
C LEU A 203 -12.29 0.49 28.66
N THR A 204 -11.29 0.27 29.53
CA THR A 204 -10.51 -0.97 29.56
C THR A 204 -11.38 -2.18 29.93
N ALA A 205 -12.26 -2.02 30.92
CA ALA A 205 -13.19 -3.05 31.36
C ALA A 205 -14.21 -3.40 30.27
N ALA A 206 -14.79 -2.41 29.61
CA ALA A 206 -15.79 -2.61 28.56
C ALA A 206 -15.23 -3.32 27.31
N LEU A 207 -13.92 -3.22 27.06
CA LEU A 207 -13.24 -3.88 25.94
C LEU A 207 -12.65 -5.25 26.31
N GLY A 208 -12.83 -5.75 27.53
CA GLY A 208 -12.34 -7.08 27.94
C GLY A 208 -10.81 -7.21 27.96
N ALA A 209 -10.08 -6.11 28.16
CA ALA A 209 -8.62 -6.06 28.08
C ALA A 209 -7.87 -6.59 29.33
N ASP A 210 -8.60 -7.04 30.35
CA ASP A 210 -8.08 -7.55 31.64
C ASP A 210 -8.22 -9.08 31.83
N GLU A 211 -8.78 -9.85 30.87
CA GLU A 211 -8.84 -11.31 31.00
C GLU A 211 -7.49 -11.98 30.68
N GLU A 212 -6.77 -12.37 31.74
CA GLU A 212 -5.50 -13.12 31.72
C GLU A 212 -5.58 -14.44 30.92
N MET A 213 -4.76 -14.57 29.87
CA MET A 213 -4.28 -15.88 29.40
C MET A 213 -3.26 -16.46 30.40
N SER A 214 -3.77 -17.08 31.46
CA SER A 214 -3.05 -18.13 32.17
C SER A 214 -3.00 -19.38 31.26
N LYS A 215 -1.86 -19.59 30.59
CA LYS A 215 -1.15 -20.88 30.47
C LYS A 215 0.01 -20.77 29.47
N GLY A 216 1.22 -20.82 30.03
CA GLY A 216 2.37 -21.39 29.33
C GLY A 216 3.32 -20.44 28.62
N ARG A 217 3.98 -19.51 29.33
CA ARG A 217 5.32 -19.00 28.94
C ARG A 217 6.10 -18.25 30.02
N GLY A 218 5.82 -18.49 31.30
CA GLY A 218 6.56 -17.87 32.41
C GLY A 218 7.85 -18.61 32.78
N GLN A 219 8.89 -18.57 31.93
CA GLN A 219 10.26 -18.94 32.40
C GLN A 219 11.45 -18.43 31.56
N ARG A 220 11.27 -17.51 30.61
CA ARG A 220 12.37 -17.02 29.76
C ARG A 220 12.87 -15.59 30.05
N GLY A 221 12.21 -14.84 30.95
CA GLY A 221 12.57 -13.45 31.25
C GLY A 221 13.74 -13.22 32.21
N LYS A 222 14.22 -14.24 32.94
CA LYS A 222 15.35 -14.08 33.89
C LYS A 222 16.74 -14.36 33.27
N ALA A 223 16.82 -15.15 32.20
CA ALA A 223 18.11 -15.52 31.60
C ALA A 223 18.72 -14.40 30.72
N ALA A 224 17.88 -13.56 30.09
CA ALA A 224 18.36 -12.49 29.21
C ALA A 224 19.00 -11.31 29.95
N ARG A 225 18.67 -11.07 31.23
CA ARG A 225 19.30 -10.01 32.05
C ARG A 225 20.71 -10.38 32.53
N ILE A 226 21.08 -11.67 32.50
CA ILE A 226 22.38 -12.13 33.02
C ILE A 226 23.46 -12.05 31.93
N VAL A 227 23.10 -12.13 30.65
CA VAL A 227 24.09 -12.20 29.55
C VAL A 227 24.57 -10.81 29.09
N MET A 228 23.74 -9.77 29.16
CA MET A 228 24.15 -8.38 28.84
C MET A 228 24.94 -7.67 29.96
N GLY A 229 25.15 -8.32 31.10
CA GLY A 229 26.02 -7.81 32.17
C GLY A 229 27.47 -8.32 32.09
N CYS A 230 27.75 -9.35 31.27
CA CYS A 230 29.03 -10.06 31.34
C CYS A 230 30.11 -9.51 30.39
N MET A 231 29.77 -8.78 29.32
CA MET A 231 30.79 -8.24 28.40
C MET A 231 31.41 -6.92 28.89
N GLY A 232 30.64 -6.09 29.60
CA GLY A 232 31.18 -4.88 30.26
C GLY A 232 31.99 -5.19 31.53
N ALA A 233 31.62 -6.24 32.28
CA ALA A 233 32.28 -6.59 33.54
C ALA A 233 33.65 -7.26 33.35
N VAL A 234 33.88 -7.95 32.23
CA VAL A 234 35.15 -8.66 31.97
C VAL A 234 36.28 -7.69 31.57
N CYS A 235 35.97 -6.60 30.86
CA CYS A 235 36.94 -5.53 30.58
C CYS A 235 37.27 -4.70 31.84
N VAL A 236 36.31 -4.55 32.76
CA VAL A 236 36.49 -3.81 34.02
C VAL A 236 37.35 -4.59 35.04
N LEU A 237 37.25 -5.92 35.07
CA LEU A 237 38.03 -6.75 36.01
C LEU A 237 39.48 -6.98 35.58
N ALA A 238 39.79 -6.91 34.27
CA ALA A 238 41.16 -7.03 33.77
C ALA A 238 42.00 -5.73 33.95
N LEU A 239 41.36 -4.56 33.98
CA LEU A 239 42.05 -3.27 34.12
C LEU A 239 42.14 -2.77 35.58
N ALA A 240 41.32 -3.31 36.48
CA ALA A 240 41.38 -2.98 37.92
C ALA A 240 42.62 -3.55 38.64
N ALA A 241 43.38 -4.45 38.00
CA ALA A 241 44.55 -5.11 38.59
C ALA A 241 45.85 -4.27 38.54
N SER A 242 45.87 -3.11 37.86
CA SER A 242 47.10 -2.30 37.69
C SER A 242 47.12 -0.96 38.44
N GLY A 243 46.08 -0.62 39.21
CA GLY A 243 46.14 0.42 40.24
C GLY A 243 46.43 1.87 39.80
N VAL A 244 46.56 2.18 38.51
CA VAL A 244 47.03 3.51 38.04
C VAL A 244 46.01 4.30 37.20
N TRP A 245 44.78 3.79 36.96
CA TRP A 245 43.85 4.41 35.98
C TRP A 245 42.51 4.97 36.53
N ALA A 246 42.30 4.96 37.85
CA ALA A 246 40.95 5.18 38.43
C ALA A 246 40.45 6.64 38.42
N GLY A 247 41.30 7.65 38.23
CA GLY A 247 40.91 9.06 38.35
C GLY A 247 40.25 9.69 37.11
N GLN A 248 40.60 9.23 35.90
CA GLN A 248 40.16 9.86 34.64
C GLN A 248 39.29 8.96 33.75
N ALA A 249 39.34 7.63 33.92
CA ALA A 249 38.57 6.70 33.09
C ALA A 249 37.12 6.48 33.58
N ALA A 250 36.89 6.50 34.89
CA ALA A 250 35.57 6.23 35.48
C ALA A 250 34.46 7.23 35.05
N PRO A 251 34.71 8.54 34.89
CA PRO A 251 33.72 9.47 34.34
C PRO A 251 33.39 9.17 32.88
N ARG A 252 34.41 8.89 32.05
CA ARG A 252 34.25 8.63 30.62
C ARG A 252 33.41 7.36 30.36
N ILE A 253 33.63 6.31 31.14
CA ILE A 253 32.84 5.07 31.06
C ILE A 253 31.36 5.36 31.37
N LYS A 254 31.07 6.14 32.42
CA LYS A 254 29.69 6.51 32.77
C LYS A 254 29.03 7.36 31.68
N THR A 255 29.76 8.34 31.13
CA THR A 255 29.23 9.21 30.07
C THR A 255 28.92 8.40 28.81
N TYR A 256 29.79 7.48 28.42
CA TYR A 256 29.55 6.62 27.26
C TYR A 256 28.40 5.63 27.48
N ASP A 257 28.27 5.03 28.66
CA ASP A 257 27.13 4.17 29.02
C ASP A 257 25.79 4.94 29.02
N ALA A 258 25.81 6.19 29.48
CA ALA A 258 24.67 7.11 29.39
C ALA A 258 24.32 7.43 27.93
N ALA A 259 25.32 7.63 27.05
CA ALA A 259 25.11 7.84 25.62
C ALA A 259 24.45 6.62 24.96
N LEU A 260 24.90 5.40 25.26
CA LEU A 260 24.29 4.17 24.76
C LEU A 260 22.87 3.97 25.27
N THR A 261 22.61 4.34 26.53
CA THR A 261 21.28 4.29 27.13
C THR A 261 20.33 5.28 26.45
N ALA A 262 20.78 6.51 26.21
CA ALA A 262 20.02 7.53 25.48
C ALA A 262 19.71 7.08 24.04
N LEU A 263 20.68 6.50 23.33
CA LEU A 263 20.45 5.91 22.00
C LEU A 263 19.39 4.80 22.05
N ALA A 264 19.47 3.90 23.02
CA ALA A 264 18.50 2.80 23.17
C ALA A 264 17.08 3.30 23.48
N GLN A 265 16.96 4.49 24.07
CA GLN A 265 15.70 5.17 24.37
C GLN A 265 15.20 6.04 23.19
N GLY A 266 15.99 6.19 22.13
CA GLY A 266 15.68 7.07 21.00
C GLY A 266 15.93 8.56 21.28
N GLU A 267 16.65 8.89 22.35
CA GLU A 267 16.97 10.27 22.75
C GLU A 267 18.24 10.74 22.03
N ARG A 268 18.14 11.04 20.73
CA ARG A 268 19.30 11.37 19.87
C ARG A 268 20.09 12.59 20.36
N GLU A 269 19.41 13.69 20.68
CA GLU A 269 20.05 14.93 21.14
C GLU A 269 20.82 14.71 22.46
N THR A 270 20.21 13.97 23.39
CA THR A 270 20.82 13.59 24.66
C THR A 270 22.03 12.68 24.45
N CYS A 271 21.94 11.72 23.51
CA CYS A 271 23.06 10.89 23.11
C CYS A 271 24.22 11.73 22.55
N GLN A 272 23.93 12.64 21.61
CA GLN A 272 24.93 13.54 21.04
C GLN A 272 25.60 14.40 22.11
N GLN A 273 24.82 14.92 23.07
CA GLN A 273 25.34 15.72 24.17
C GLN A 273 26.34 14.94 25.03
N TYR A 274 26.04 13.69 25.38
CA TYR A 274 26.99 12.84 26.11
C TYR A 274 28.26 12.53 25.30
N LEU A 275 28.18 12.47 23.97
CA LEU A 275 29.33 12.20 23.11
C LEU A 275 30.23 13.43 22.86
N GLN A 276 29.77 14.65 23.16
CA GLN A 276 30.59 15.86 23.02
C GLN A 276 31.75 15.88 24.03
N ASP A 277 31.52 15.34 25.22
CA ASP A 277 32.51 15.32 26.31
C ASP A 277 33.53 14.17 26.19
N LEU A 278 33.42 13.34 25.13
CA LEU A 278 34.27 12.18 24.91
C LEU A 278 35.23 12.41 23.73
N PRO A 279 36.52 12.03 23.86
CA PRO A 279 37.47 12.01 22.75
C PRO A 279 36.99 11.12 21.59
N GLU A 280 37.31 11.48 20.35
CA GLU A 280 36.89 10.71 19.16
C GLU A 280 37.53 9.31 19.08
N ASP A 281 38.73 9.15 19.63
CA ASP A 281 39.46 7.88 19.71
C ASP A 281 38.98 6.97 20.87
N TYR A 282 38.00 7.43 21.66
CA TYR A 282 37.43 6.65 22.75
C TYR A 282 36.39 5.66 22.22
N ALA A 283 36.65 4.35 22.43
CA ALA A 283 35.75 3.26 22.04
C ALA A 283 35.34 3.33 20.56
N ASP A 284 34.05 3.51 20.26
CA ASP A 284 33.48 3.65 18.93
C ASP A 284 32.79 5.01 18.73
N VAL A 285 33.20 6.05 19.50
CA VAL A 285 32.56 7.37 19.51
C VAL A 285 32.48 7.98 18.11
N ALA A 286 33.53 7.86 17.29
CA ALA A 286 33.53 8.35 15.91
C ALA A 286 32.45 7.67 15.06
N GLN A 287 32.36 6.32 15.10
CA GLN A 287 31.34 5.56 14.38
C GLN A 287 29.93 5.85 14.91
N LEU A 288 29.78 6.02 16.22
CA LEU A 288 28.51 6.35 16.86
C LEU A 288 28.02 7.75 16.47
N LYS A 289 28.90 8.75 16.41
CA LYS A 289 28.56 10.09 15.91
C LYS A 289 28.11 10.03 14.45
N GLY A 290 28.86 9.34 13.58
CA GLY A 290 28.47 9.14 12.18
C GLY A 290 27.13 8.41 12.04
N TYR A 291 26.83 7.44 12.91
CA TYR A 291 25.54 6.77 12.95
C TYR A 291 24.38 7.72 13.30
N LEU A 292 24.57 8.62 14.29
CA LEU A 292 23.56 9.61 14.67
C LEU A 292 23.35 10.68 13.59
N GLU A 293 24.40 11.04 12.85
CA GLU A 293 24.32 11.95 11.70
C GLU A 293 23.54 11.32 10.54
N ALA A 294 23.81 10.05 10.22
CA ALA A 294 23.06 9.31 9.21
C ALA A 294 21.55 9.20 9.57
N ASP A 295 21.25 8.91 10.84
CA ASP A 295 19.87 8.84 11.33
C ASP A 295 19.18 10.23 11.27
N ALA A 296 19.92 11.32 11.49
CA ALA A 296 19.41 12.68 11.31
C ALA A 296 19.08 13.02 9.86
N LEU A 297 19.95 12.67 8.91
CA LEU A 297 19.68 12.83 7.48
C LEU A 297 18.42 12.04 7.07
N GLN A 298 18.22 10.85 7.63
CA GLN A 298 17.02 10.06 7.37
C GLN A 298 15.75 10.74 7.88
N GLU A 299 15.77 11.33 9.09
CA GLU A 299 14.63 12.10 9.63
C GLU A 299 14.30 13.36 8.83
N GLU A 300 15.32 13.98 8.21
CA GLU A 300 15.17 15.12 7.31
C GLU A 300 14.68 14.75 5.90
N GLU A 301 14.31 13.48 5.67
CA GLU A 301 13.95 12.93 4.34
C GLU A 301 15.09 13.03 3.31
N ARG A 302 16.33 13.23 3.74
CA ARG A 302 17.54 13.24 2.91
C ARG A 302 18.05 11.81 2.73
N TYR A 303 17.21 10.97 2.13
CA TYR A 303 17.42 9.51 2.07
C TYR A 303 18.70 9.09 1.34
N GLN A 304 19.08 9.79 0.26
CA GLN A 304 20.31 9.47 -0.49
C GLN A 304 21.57 9.74 0.36
N PRO A 305 21.77 10.95 0.93
CA PRO A 305 22.87 11.19 1.88
C PRO A 305 22.84 10.26 3.10
N ALA A 306 21.66 9.94 3.62
CA ALA A 306 21.52 9.03 4.76
C ALA A 306 22.00 7.61 4.42
N ALA A 307 21.62 7.09 3.24
CA ALA A 307 22.06 5.79 2.74
C ALA A 307 23.58 5.73 2.60
N GLU A 308 24.19 6.74 1.96
CA GLU A 308 25.64 6.85 1.80
C GLU A 308 26.37 6.90 3.15
N ALA A 309 25.83 7.64 4.12
CA ALA A 309 26.38 7.73 5.47
C ALA A 309 26.27 6.40 6.23
N PHE A 310 25.15 5.67 6.11
CA PHE A 310 25.01 4.34 6.71
C PHE A 310 25.90 3.30 6.03
N ALA A 311 26.02 3.33 4.70
CA ALA A 311 26.91 2.45 3.95
C ALA A 311 28.39 2.63 4.36
N ALA A 312 28.82 3.88 4.60
CA ALA A 312 30.17 4.19 5.08
C ALA A 312 30.50 3.55 6.44
N LEU A 313 29.48 3.28 7.27
CA LEU A 313 29.64 2.63 8.58
C LEU A 313 29.74 1.10 8.49
N SER A 314 29.60 0.52 7.29
CA SER A 314 29.77 -0.92 7.01
C SER A 314 28.95 -1.80 7.96
N GLY A 315 29.60 -2.64 8.78
CA GLY A 315 28.94 -3.56 9.72
C GLY A 315 28.68 -2.97 11.11
N TYR A 316 28.80 -1.65 11.29
CA TYR A 316 28.54 -1.03 12.58
C TYR A 316 27.06 -1.09 12.94
N ARG A 317 26.74 -1.83 14.01
CA ARG A 317 25.36 -2.03 14.50
C ARG A 317 24.44 -2.57 13.39
N ASP A 318 23.34 -1.88 13.11
CA ASP A 318 22.36 -2.16 12.07
C ASP A 318 22.51 -1.23 10.85
N ALA A 319 23.67 -0.57 10.68
CA ALA A 319 23.89 0.40 9.59
C ALA A 319 23.63 -0.19 8.19
N ALA A 320 24.06 -1.43 7.92
CA ALA A 320 23.76 -2.11 6.66
C ALA A 320 22.24 -2.29 6.41
N ASP A 321 21.47 -2.63 7.46
CA ASP A 321 20.00 -2.73 7.36
C ASP A 321 19.37 -1.33 7.16
N ARG A 322 19.94 -0.30 7.80
CA ARG A 322 19.50 1.10 7.69
C ARG A 322 19.77 1.71 6.32
N ASP A 323 20.90 1.41 5.68
CA ASP A 323 21.20 1.81 4.30
C ASP A 323 20.12 1.30 3.34
N ILE A 324 19.86 -0.02 3.35
CA ILE A 324 18.81 -0.63 2.53
C ILE A 324 17.45 0.03 2.82
N GLN A 325 17.15 0.33 4.09
CA GLN A 325 15.93 1.04 4.45
C GLN A 325 15.87 2.45 3.85
N CYS A 326 16.96 3.23 3.93
CA CYS A 326 17.03 4.57 3.34
C CYS A 326 16.84 4.53 1.83
N ARG A 327 17.49 3.60 1.12
CA ARG A 327 17.31 3.43 -0.33
C ARG A 327 15.90 3.00 -0.69
N THR A 328 15.28 2.14 0.14
CA THR A 328 13.87 1.76 -0.02
C THR A 328 12.93 2.96 0.14
N GLU A 329 13.14 3.80 1.16
CA GLU A 329 12.34 5.03 1.36
C GLU A 329 12.60 6.05 0.22
N LEU A 330 13.82 6.10 -0.34
CA LEU A 330 14.13 6.92 -1.51
C LEU A 330 13.36 6.48 -2.76
N ILE A 331 13.23 5.17 -3.02
CA ILE A 331 12.44 4.62 -4.13
C ILE A 331 10.99 5.15 -4.05
N TRP A 332 10.37 5.03 -2.88
CA TRP A 332 9.00 5.50 -2.67
C TRP A 332 8.89 7.03 -2.77
N TYR A 333 9.85 7.76 -2.20
CA TYR A 333 9.91 9.21 -2.28
C TYR A 333 10.02 9.73 -3.73
N ARG A 334 10.73 9.01 -4.61
CA ARG A 334 10.85 9.32 -6.04
C ARG A 334 9.57 8.98 -6.79
N LEU A 335 8.96 7.81 -6.52
CA LEU A 335 7.69 7.42 -7.12
C LEU A 335 6.55 8.40 -6.79
N ASP A 336 6.49 8.89 -5.55
CA ASP A 336 5.50 9.86 -5.09
C ASP A 336 5.63 11.22 -5.83
N ARG A 337 6.79 11.51 -6.41
CA ARG A 337 7.08 12.70 -7.22
C ARG A 337 7.08 12.42 -8.72
N ASP A 338 6.46 11.33 -9.15
CA ASP A 338 6.37 10.89 -10.55
C ASP A 338 7.73 10.67 -11.24
N ASN A 339 8.79 10.42 -10.46
CA ASN A 339 10.10 10.05 -10.98
C ASN A 339 10.28 8.51 -10.93
N TYR A 340 9.48 7.80 -11.73
CA TYR A 340 9.60 6.35 -11.87
C TYR A 340 10.97 5.90 -12.40
N PRO A 341 11.56 6.49 -13.45
CA PRO A 341 12.87 6.06 -13.94
C PRO A 341 13.96 6.10 -12.86
N GLY A 342 14.00 7.17 -12.06
CA GLY A 342 14.93 7.28 -10.94
C GLY A 342 14.59 6.32 -9.79
N ALA A 343 13.32 6.01 -9.56
CA ALA A 343 12.93 5.00 -8.56
C ALA A 343 13.37 3.59 -9.02
N LYS A 344 13.19 3.28 -10.30
CA LYS A 344 13.54 2.00 -10.92
C LYS A 344 15.04 1.75 -10.90
N GLU A 345 15.84 2.77 -11.23
CA GLU A 345 17.31 2.71 -11.12
C GLU A 345 17.76 2.33 -9.70
N CYS A 346 17.15 2.92 -8.68
CA CYS A 346 17.47 2.60 -7.28
C CYS A 346 17.04 1.17 -6.90
N ALA A 347 15.89 0.71 -7.36
CA ALA A 347 15.39 -0.64 -7.10
C ALA A 347 16.27 -1.70 -7.79
N ASP A 348 16.64 -1.46 -9.05
CA ASP A 348 17.49 -2.37 -9.83
C ASP A 348 18.90 -2.47 -9.25
N ALA A 349 19.43 -1.36 -8.71
CA ALA A 349 20.69 -1.41 -7.96
C ALA A 349 20.59 -2.32 -6.72
N LEU A 350 19.50 -2.24 -5.94
CA LEU A 350 19.29 -3.13 -4.79
C LEU A 350 19.19 -4.61 -5.22
N VAL A 351 18.53 -4.89 -6.35
CA VAL A 351 18.41 -6.25 -6.90
C VAL A 351 19.78 -6.77 -7.34
N ALA A 352 20.55 -5.95 -8.07
CA ALA A 352 21.90 -6.31 -8.54
C ALA A 352 22.88 -6.60 -7.38
N GLU A 353 22.72 -5.91 -6.27
CA GLU A 353 23.51 -6.12 -5.04
C GLU A 353 23.04 -7.33 -4.22
N GLY A 354 21.91 -7.96 -4.58
CA GLY A 354 21.34 -9.08 -3.83
C GLY A 354 20.79 -8.66 -2.45
N ALA A 355 20.34 -7.41 -2.32
CA ALA A 355 19.83 -6.91 -1.05
C ALA A 355 18.56 -7.67 -0.59
N PRO A 356 18.37 -7.87 0.73
CA PRO A 356 17.18 -8.52 1.28
C PRO A 356 15.88 -7.89 0.79
N ASN A 357 14.99 -8.72 0.24
CA ASN A 357 13.68 -8.34 -0.30
C ASN A 357 13.73 -7.35 -1.49
N ALA A 358 14.88 -7.20 -2.16
CA ALA A 358 15.01 -6.28 -3.28
C ALA A 358 14.08 -6.62 -4.45
N GLN A 359 13.90 -7.91 -4.76
CA GLN A 359 12.96 -8.36 -5.79
C GLN A 359 11.52 -7.93 -5.47
N ASP A 360 11.08 -8.13 -4.22
CA ASP A 360 9.75 -7.73 -3.78
C ASP A 360 9.56 -6.20 -3.88
N ILE A 361 10.61 -5.42 -3.59
CA ILE A 361 10.58 -3.95 -3.68
C ILE A 361 10.47 -3.50 -5.14
N ALA A 362 11.24 -4.11 -6.05
CA ALA A 362 11.19 -3.80 -7.47
C ALA A 362 9.81 -4.15 -8.06
N GLN A 363 9.26 -5.32 -7.73
CA GLN A 363 7.93 -5.73 -8.19
C GLN A 363 6.82 -4.84 -7.63
N GLU A 364 6.89 -4.46 -6.35
CA GLU A 364 5.91 -3.53 -5.75
C GLU A 364 6.03 -2.11 -6.33
N LEU A 365 7.22 -1.68 -6.75
CA LEU A 365 7.41 -0.41 -7.45
C LEU A 365 6.71 -0.41 -8.81
N ASP A 366 6.99 -1.41 -9.63
CA ASP A 366 6.41 -1.55 -10.97
C ASP A 366 4.88 -1.67 -10.86
N TYR A 367 4.39 -2.43 -9.88
CA TYR A 367 2.97 -2.56 -9.59
C TYR A 367 2.32 -1.21 -9.26
N ARG A 368 2.86 -0.45 -8.30
CA ARG A 368 2.29 0.86 -7.92
C ARG A 368 2.33 1.86 -9.05
N TYR A 369 3.38 1.81 -9.88
CA TYR A 369 3.48 2.67 -11.04
C TYR A 369 2.44 2.29 -12.10
N ALA A 370 2.22 1.00 -12.35
CA ALA A 370 1.17 0.53 -13.25
C ALA A 370 -0.24 0.99 -12.81
N ILE A 371 -0.55 0.95 -11.51
CA ILE A 371 -1.81 1.48 -10.98
C ILE A 371 -1.92 3.00 -11.20
N LYS A 372 -0.84 3.77 -10.99
CA LYS A 372 -0.84 5.21 -11.31
C LYS A 372 -1.09 5.47 -12.80
N LEU A 373 -0.49 4.68 -13.68
CA LEU A 373 -0.69 4.78 -15.13
C LEU A 373 -2.12 4.40 -15.52
N GLN A 374 -2.69 3.37 -14.90
CA GLN A 374 -4.09 3.00 -15.10
C GLN A 374 -5.05 4.17 -14.79
N ASP A 375 -4.89 4.81 -13.63
CA ASP A 375 -5.76 5.93 -13.24
C ASP A 375 -5.59 7.11 -14.20
N ARG A 376 -4.34 7.43 -14.58
CA ARG A 376 -4.06 8.46 -15.59
C ARG A 376 -4.67 8.13 -16.95
N PHE A 377 -4.56 6.89 -17.41
CA PHE A 377 -5.17 6.43 -18.66
C PHE A 377 -6.69 6.57 -18.64
N LEU A 378 -7.34 6.19 -17.54
CA LEU A 378 -8.78 6.35 -17.44
C LEU A 378 -9.20 7.83 -17.46
N GLU A 379 -8.37 8.75 -16.99
CA GLU A 379 -8.63 10.20 -17.07
C GLU A 379 -8.38 10.78 -18.47
N THR A 380 -7.28 10.41 -19.13
CA THR A 380 -6.81 11.07 -20.37
C THR A 380 -7.09 10.29 -21.65
N ALA A 381 -7.32 8.98 -21.57
CA ALA A 381 -7.26 8.02 -22.67
C ALA A 381 -5.98 8.10 -23.53
N ASP A 382 -4.87 8.51 -22.92
CA ASP A 382 -3.57 8.45 -23.58
C ASP A 382 -3.15 6.99 -23.82
N GLU A 383 -3.18 6.56 -25.07
CA GLU A 383 -2.93 5.18 -25.48
C GLU A 383 -1.60 4.64 -24.93
N GLN A 384 -0.53 5.43 -25.02
CA GLN A 384 0.81 5.02 -24.57
C GLN A 384 0.84 4.75 -23.07
N THR A 385 0.17 5.59 -22.28
CA THR A 385 0.01 5.40 -20.83
C THR A 385 -0.76 4.11 -20.51
N GLY A 386 -1.84 3.82 -21.26
CA GLY A 386 -2.64 2.60 -21.08
C GLY A 386 -1.88 1.32 -21.43
N LEU A 387 -1.15 1.31 -22.55
CA LEU A 387 -0.31 0.19 -22.96
C LEU A 387 0.81 -0.07 -21.94
N GLN A 388 1.49 0.99 -21.49
CA GLN A 388 2.56 0.86 -20.50
C GLN A 388 2.06 0.25 -19.17
N ALA A 389 0.84 0.57 -18.74
CA ALA A 389 0.24 -0.02 -17.55
C ALA A 389 -0.04 -1.52 -17.72
N ILE A 390 -0.60 -1.92 -18.87
CA ILE A 390 -0.87 -3.33 -19.18
C ILE A 390 0.41 -4.13 -19.30
N ASP A 391 1.43 -3.59 -19.97
CA ASP A 391 2.72 -4.24 -20.12
C ASP A 391 3.34 -4.52 -18.76
N LEU A 392 3.38 -3.52 -17.86
CA LEU A 392 3.92 -3.70 -16.51
C LEU A 392 3.13 -4.75 -15.70
N LEU A 393 1.80 -4.74 -15.76
CA LEU A 393 0.98 -5.72 -15.05
C LEU A 393 1.14 -7.13 -15.63
N SER A 394 1.29 -7.25 -16.95
CA SER A 394 1.52 -8.53 -17.63
C SER A 394 2.90 -9.08 -17.28
N ASP A 395 3.95 -8.26 -17.34
CA ASP A 395 5.31 -8.63 -16.94
C ASP A 395 5.35 -9.09 -15.47
N LEU A 396 4.59 -8.43 -14.58
CA LEU A 396 4.49 -8.82 -13.17
C LEU A 396 3.71 -10.12 -12.96
N GLU A 397 2.65 -10.36 -13.74
CA GLU A 397 1.91 -11.62 -13.72
C GLU A 397 2.79 -12.79 -14.18
N GLU A 398 3.56 -12.61 -15.26
CA GLU A 398 4.53 -13.61 -15.74
C GLU A 398 5.60 -13.92 -14.71
N GLN A 399 6.03 -12.92 -13.93
CA GLN A 399 6.94 -13.09 -12.79
C GLN A 399 6.29 -13.73 -11.55
N GLY A 400 4.97 -13.98 -11.57
CA GLY A 400 4.24 -14.58 -10.46
C GLY A 400 3.92 -13.62 -9.30
N TYR A 401 3.88 -12.30 -9.55
CA TYR A 401 3.48 -11.33 -8.53
C TYR A 401 1.98 -11.47 -8.23
N ALA A 402 1.64 -11.92 -7.02
CA ALA A 402 0.31 -12.41 -6.67
C ALA A 402 -0.86 -11.45 -6.94
N ARG A 403 -0.60 -10.13 -6.92
CA ARG A 403 -1.63 -9.09 -7.12
C ARG A 403 -1.78 -8.67 -8.59
N ALA A 404 -0.86 -9.05 -9.46
CA ALA A 404 -0.78 -8.53 -10.83
C ALA A 404 -1.94 -9.03 -11.69
N GLY A 405 -2.16 -10.35 -11.76
CA GLY A 405 -3.22 -10.93 -12.60
C GLY A 405 -4.62 -10.42 -12.27
N GLU A 406 -4.97 -10.33 -10.97
CA GLU A 406 -6.25 -9.74 -10.55
C GLU A 406 -6.36 -8.26 -10.94
N SER A 407 -5.28 -7.49 -10.78
CA SER A 407 -5.27 -6.06 -11.12
C SER A 407 -5.33 -5.83 -12.63
N LEU A 408 -4.68 -6.69 -13.43
CA LEU A 408 -4.74 -6.68 -14.89
C LEU A 408 -6.16 -6.94 -15.38
N GLU A 409 -6.83 -7.96 -14.83
CA GLU A 409 -8.21 -8.28 -15.18
C GLU A 409 -9.17 -7.15 -14.78
N GLN A 410 -9.04 -6.61 -13.56
CA GLN A 410 -9.83 -5.46 -13.12
C GLN A 410 -9.60 -4.22 -14.00
N MET A 411 -8.36 -3.98 -14.44
CA MET A 411 -8.05 -2.90 -15.35
C MET A 411 -8.74 -3.08 -16.71
N ARG A 412 -8.59 -4.26 -17.32
CA ARG A 412 -9.24 -4.59 -18.60
C ARG A 412 -10.76 -4.44 -18.52
N GLN A 413 -11.36 -4.94 -17.44
CA GLN A 413 -12.79 -4.81 -17.19
C GLN A 413 -13.23 -3.34 -17.08
N ARG A 414 -12.54 -2.51 -16.29
CA ARG A 414 -12.87 -1.08 -16.14
C ARG A 414 -12.76 -0.31 -17.46
N ILE A 415 -11.73 -0.60 -18.26
CA ILE A 415 -11.56 0.01 -19.59
C ILE A 415 -12.67 -0.44 -20.52
N TYR A 416 -13.01 -1.73 -20.53
CA TYR A 416 -14.09 -2.28 -21.34
C TYR A 416 -15.44 -1.65 -21.00
N GLU A 417 -15.79 -1.59 -19.71
CA GLU A 417 -17.03 -0.94 -19.25
C GLU A 417 -17.08 0.54 -19.65
N LYS A 418 -15.96 1.24 -19.53
CA LYS A 418 -15.87 2.65 -19.94
C LYS A 418 -16.02 2.80 -21.45
N ALA A 419 -15.38 1.95 -22.24
CA ALA A 419 -15.53 1.92 -23.69
C ALA A 419 -17.00 1.69 -24.06
N MET A 420 -17.64 0.66 -23.48
CA MET A 420 -19.04 0.33 -23.76
C MET A 420 -20.01 1.44 -23.35
N TYR A 421 -19.78 2.10 -22.22
CA TYR A 421 -20.55 3.26 -21.81
C TYR A 421 -20.47 4.40 -22.83
N THR A 422 -19.28 4.70 -23.35
CA THR A 422 -19.09 5.75 -24.37
C THR A 422 -19.66 5.31 -25.72
N VAL A 423 -19.47 4.04 -26.10
CA VAL A 423 -20.05 3.42 -27.30
C VAL A 423 -21.57 3.66 -27.32
N GLN A 424 -22.29 3.42 -26.22
CA GLN A 424 -23.75 3.65 -26.17
C GLN A 424 -24.17 5.11 -26.40
N ARG A 425 -23.25 6.07 -26.28
CA ARG A 425 -23.51 7.51 -26.27
C ARG A 425 -22.79 8.27 -27.39
N ILE A 426 -22.27 7.58 -28.41
CA ILE A 426 -21.57 8.24 -29.51
C ILE A 426 -22.44 9.34 -30.11
N GLY A 427 -21.97 10.57 -30.00
CA GLY A 427 -22.58 11.75 -30.59
C GLY A 427 -21.62 12.59 -31.42
N SER A 428 -20.30 12.44 -31.20
CA SER A 428 -19.27 13.27 -31.83
C SER A 428 -18.07 12.45 -32.35
N ASP A 429 -17.22 13.10 -33.15
CA ASP A 429 -15.98 12.48 -33.62
C ASP A 429 -14.92 12.33 -32.50
N GLU A 430 -14.96 13.20 -31.48
CA GLU A 430 -14.08 13.10 -30.30
C GLU A 430 -14.41 11.85 -29.46
N ASP A 431 -15.70 11.50 -29.36
CA ASP A 431 -16.15 10.32 -28.62
C ASP A 431 -15.54 9.02 -29.16
N CYS A 432 -15.35 8.92 -30.48
CA CYS A 432 -14.84 7.66 -31.02
C CYS A 432 -13.32 7.60 -31.09
N GLU A 433 -12.58 8.72 -31.19
CA GLU A 433 -11.13 8.70 -30.93
C GLU A 433 -10.86 8.20 -29.50
N TYR A 434 -11.65 8.68 -28.54
CA TYR A 434 -11.60 8.22 -27.16
C TYR A 434 -11.90 6.72 -27.04
N ILE A 435 -13.00 6.23 -27.64
CA ILE A 435 -13.33 4.79 -27.64
C ILE A 435 -12.23 3.97 -28.31
N PHE A 436 -11.70 4.43 -29.43
CA PHE A 436 -10.66 3.72 -30.17
C PHE A 436 -9.42 3.52 -29.30
N SER A 437 -8.96 4.56 -28.62
CA SER A 437 -7.85 4.49 -27.66
C SER A 437 -8.13 3.49 -26.53
N LEU A 438 -9.34 3.49 -25.96
CA LEU A 438 -9.73 2.50 -24.93
C LEU A 438 -9.66 1.08 -25.45
N LEU A 439 -10.30 0.79 -26.60
CA LEU A 439 -10.39 -0.56 -27.16
C LEU A 439 -9.03 -1.09 -27.63
N LYS A 440 -8.16 -0.21 -28.14
CA LYS A 440 -6.82 -0.58 -28.57
C LYS A 440 -5.93 -1.05 -27.42
N VAL A 441 -6.05 -0.41 -26.26
CA VAL A 441 -5.30 -0.81 -25.05
C VAL A 441 -5.72 -2.21 -24.57
N ILE A 442 -6.99 -2.58 -24.72
CA ILE A 442 -7.52 -3.89 -24.30
C ILE A 442 -7.79 -4.84 -25.48
N ASP A 443 -7.02 -4.75 -26.56
CA ASP A 443 -7.23 -5.59 -27.74
C ASP A 443 -7.16 -7.08 -27.39
N GLY A 444 -8.13 -7.87 -27.87
CA GLY A 444 -8.28 -9.28 -27.55
C GLY A 444 -8.97 -9.58 -26.20
N TYR A 445 -9.38 -8.55 -25.46
CA TYR A 445 -10.21 -8.71 -24.26
C TYR A 445 -11.70 -8.73 -24.62
N LYS A 446 -12.34 -9.90 -24.43
CA LYS A 446 -13.73 -10.13 -24.83
C LYS A 446 -13.91 -9.85 -26.33
N ASP A 447 -14.92 -9.07 -26.69
CA ASP A 447 -15.27 -8.59 -28.02
C ASP A 447 -14.67 -7.19 -28.33
N SER A 448 -13.67 -6.73 -27.55
CA SER A 448 -13.02 -5.42 -27.78
C SER A 448 -12.43 -5.27 -29.18
N SER A 449 -11.87 -6.34 -29.74
CA SER A 449 -11.31 -6.35 -31.10
C SER A 449 -12.39 -6.13 -32.16
N ASP A 450 -13.59 -6.72 -31.96
CA ASP A 450 -14.71 -6.56 -32.89
C ASP A 450 -15.26 -5.13 -32.81
N TYR A 451 -15.41 -4.57 -31.60
CA TYR A 451 -15.79 -3.16 -31.44
C TYR A 451 -14.74 -2.22 -32.05
N LYS A 452 -13.45 -2.51 -31.88
CA LYS A 452 -12.37 -1.69 -32.44
C LYS A 452 -12.46 -1.65 -33.96
N ALA A 453 -12.60 -2.82 -34.59
CA ALA A 453 -12.76 -2.94 -36.04
C ALA A 453 -14.03 -2.21 -36.53
N ALA A 454 -15.14 -2.28 -35.77
CA ALA A 454 -16.34 -1.52 -36.09
C ALA A 454 -16.13 0.00 -36.02
N VAL A 455 -15.41 0.51 -35.01
CA VAL A 455 -15.02 1.94 -34.93
C VAL A 455 -14.16 2.33 -36.13
N GLU A 456 -13.20 1.50 -36.53
CA GLU A 456 -12.37 1.75 -37.72
C GLU A 456 -13.21 1.89 -38.98
N VAL A 457 -14.20 1.00 -39.18
CA VAL A 457 -15.14 1.11 -40.30
C VAL A 457 -15.92 2.41 -40.26
N VAL A 458 -16.38 2.86 -39.08
CA VAL A 458 -17.10 4.13 -38.92
C VAL A 458 -16.23 5.32 -39.34
N TYR A 459 -14.91 5.25 -39.12
CA TYR A 459 -13.95 6.33 -39.37
C TYR A 459 -13.29 6.31 -40.73
N ASP A 460 -13.33 5.19 -41.46
CA ASP A 460 -12.72 5.10 -42.77
C ASP A 460 -13.39 6.12 -43.72
N PRO A 461 -12.68 7.18 -44.15
CA PRO A 461 -13.24 8.20 -45.02
C PRO A 461 -13.37 7.71 -46.47
N THR A 462 -12.79 6.56 -46.79
CA THR A 462 -12.72 5.99 -48.15
C THR A 462 -14.09 5.51 -48.65
N PRO A 463 -14.84 4.65 -47.92
CA PRO A 463 -16.21 4.29 -48.29
C PRO A 463 -17.19 5.46 -48.09
N THR A 464 -18.30 5.44 -48.82
CA THR A 464 -19.44 6.34 -48.56
C THR A 464 -20.11 5.98 -47.24
N ARG A 465 -20.89 6.89 -46.63
CA ARG A 465 -21.68 6.57 -45.42
C ARG A 465 -22.58 5.35 -45.60
N LEU A 466 -23.24 5.26 -46.77
CA LEU A 466 -24.06 4.11 -47.13
C LEU A 466 -23.23 2.82 -47.11
N LYS A 467 -22.04 2.86 -47.70
CA LYS A 467 -21.18 1.68 -47.73
C LYS A 467 -20.66 1.27 -46.35
N ARG A 468 -20.33 2.24 -45.48
CA ARG A 468 -20.00 1.97 -44.08
C ARG A 468 -21.17 1.33 -43.34
N CYS A 469 -22.39 1.85 -43.50
CA CYS A 469 -23.58 1.28 -42.90
C CYS A 469 -23.77 -0.19 -43.32
N GLU A 470 -23.65 -0.50 -44.62
CA GLU A 470 -23.73 -1.88 -45.12
C GLU A 470 -22.67 -2.80 -44.49
N MET A 471 -21.42 -2.34 -44.37
CA MET A 471 -20.35 -3.10 -43.74
C MET A 471 -20.64 -3.37 -42.26
N ILE A 472 -21.11 -2.34 -41.53
CA ILE A 472 -21.49 -2.46 -40.12
C ILE A 472 -22.63 -3.47 -39.93
N MET A 473 -23.64 -3.40 -40.78
CA MET A 473 -24.77 -4.33 -40.75
C MET A 473 -24.38 -5.77 -41.09
N ALA A 474 -23.42 -5.96 -41.99
CA ALA A 474 -23.00 -7.29 -42.42
C ALA A 474 -22.16 -7.99 -41.35
N ASP A 475 -21.19 -7.28 -40.79
CA ASP A 475 -20.11 -7.90 -40.01
C ASP A 475 -20.28 -7.71 -38.49
N TYR A 476 -21.02 -6.69 -38.06
CA TYR A 476 -21.02 -6.26 -36.64
C TYR A 476 -22.41 -6.09 -36.01
N TRP A 477 -23.49 -6.50 -36.69
CA TRP A 477 -24.86 -6.34 -36.18
C TRP A 477 -25.16 -7.10 -34.88
N GLY A 478 -24.39 -8.15 -34.60
CA GLY A 478 -24.50 -8.93 -33.36
C GLY A 478 -24.04 -8.19 -32.11
N LEU A 479 -23.32 -7.07 -32.26
CA LEU A 479 -22.87 -6.23 -31.16
C LEU A 479 -23.99 -5.24 -30.81
N GLU A 480 -24.71 -5.50 -29.72
CA GLU A 480 -25.88 -4.71 -29.31
C GLU A 480 -25.64 -3.18 -29.32
N PRO A 481 -24.52 -2.66 -28.78
CA PRO A 481 -24.26 -1.21 -28.78
C PRO A 481 -24.08 -0.60 -30.18
N ILE A 482 -23.69 -1.39 -31.19
CA ILE A 482 -23.52 -0.93 -32.56
C ILE A 482 -24.87 -0.64 -33.22
N ARG A 483 -25.93 -1.34 -32.83
CA ARG A 483 -27.28 -1.04 -33.33
C ARG A 483 -27.70 0.37 -32.94
N ASN A 484 -27.37 0.80 -31.72
CA ASN A 484 -27.61 2.18 -31.30
C ASN A 484 -26.82 3.18 -32.16
N TRP A 485 -25.62 2.83 -32.63
CA TRP A 485 -24.88 3.70 -33.57
C TRP A 485 -25.60 3.82 -34.91
N ILE A 486 -26.10 2.72 -35.44
CA ILE A 486 -26.84 2.74 -36.69
C ILE A 486 -28.10 3.59 -36.53
N GLU A 487 -28.85 3.40 -35.45
CA GLU A 487 -30.05 4.19 -35.15
C GLU A 487 -29.75 5.69 -35.00
N ASN A 488 -28.61 6.02 -34.38
CA ASN A 488 -28.26 7.41 -34.07
C ASN A 488 -27.55 8.14 -35.21
N ARG A 489 -26.73 7.43 -36.01
CA ARG A 489 -25.79 8.02 -36.97
C ARG A 489 -26.04 7.60 -38.42
N TYR A 490 -26.61 6.41 -38.64
CA TYR A 490 -26.77 5.83 -39.98
C TYR A 490 -28.21 5.42 -40.30
N LEU A 491 -29.22 5.96 -39.60
CA LEU A 491 -30.60 5.50 -39.76
C LEU A 491 -31.11 5.66 -41.20
N LEU A 492 -30.73 6.74 -41.87
CA LEU A 492 -31.14 6.98 -43.26
C LEU A 492 -30.46 6.00 -44.21
N GLU A 493 -29.17 5.77 -44.03
CA GLU A 493 -28.39 4.81 -44.80
C GLU A 493 -28.91 3.39 -44.58
N PHE A 494 -29.29 3.05 -43.34
CA PHE A 494 -29.96 1.81 -43.03
C PHE A 494 -31.28 1.69 -43.78
N LEU A 495 -32.16 2.70 -43.71
CA LEU A 495 -33.47 2.67 -44.35
C LEU A 495 -33.41 2.74 -45.90
N HIS A 496 -32.24 2.99 -46.50
CA HIS A 496 -32.05 2.96 -47.95
C HIS A 496 -32.47 1.61 -48.53
N GLY A 497 -33.33 1.63 -49.56
CA GLY A 497 -33.85 0.44 -50.23
C GLY A 497 -35.36 0.29 -50.11
N LYS A 498 -35.84 -0.94 -50.35
CA LYS A 498 -37.26 -1.30 -50.31
C LYS A 498 -37.54 -2.17 -49.09
N TRP A 499 -38.64 -1.88 -48.41
CA TRP A 499 -39.09 -2.56 -47.20
C TRP A 499 -40.57 -2.88 -47.34
N ARG A 500 -40.96 -4.09 -46.93
CA ARG A 500 -42.34 -4.56 -47.05
C ARG A 500 -42.68 -5.58 -45.99
N ASP A 501 -43.96 -5.71 -45.68
CA ASP A 501 -44.49 -6.84 -44.93
C ASP A 501 -45.55 -7.65 -45.69
N ASP A 502 -46.06 -8.69 -45.03
CA ASP A 502 -47.01 -9.64 -45.62
C ASP A 502 -48.39 -9.02 -45.91
N GLU A 503 -48.75 -7.92 -45.24
CA GLU A 503 -50.00 -7.19 -45.44
C GLU A 503 -49.91 -6.16 -46.58
N GLY A 504 -48.74 -6.03 -47.21
CA GLY A 504 -48.52 -5.09 -48.30
C GLY A 504 -48.22 -3.65 -47.86
N ARG A 505 -47.90 -3.44 -46.58
CA ARG A 505 -47.35 -2.18 -46.10
C ARG A 505 -45.91 -2.06 -46.59
N TYR A 506 -45.49 -0.86 -46.98
CA TYR A 506 -44.18 -0.64 -47.57
C TYR A 506 -43.55 0.71 -47.24
N LEU A 507 -42.23 0.74 -47.31
CA LEU A 507 -41.36 1.91 -47.29
C LEU A 507 -40.30 1.70 -48.36
N THR A 508 -40.17 2.62 -49.30
CA THR A 508 -39.07 2.67 -50.26
C THR A 508 -38.38 4.00 -50.11
N MET A 509 -37.07 3.97 -49.85
CA MET A 509 -36.26 5.17 -49.76
C MET A 509 -35.01 5.03 -50.63
N GLN A 510 -34.65 6.09 -51.35
CA GLN A 510 -33.39 6.19 -52.05
C GLN A 510 -32.66 7.46 -51.60
N LEU A 511 -31.37 7.30 -51.37
CA LEU A 511 -30.48 8.40 -51.01
C LEU A 511 -29.66 8.75 -52.24
N ASP A 512 -29.48 10.05 -52.49
CA ASP A 512 -28.54 10.53 -53.48
C ASP A 512 -27.11 10.20 -53.00
N ALA A 513 -26.38 9.49 -53.84
CA ALA A 513 -25.05 8.96 -53.48
C ALA A 513 -23.99 10.04 -53.23
N LYS A 514 -24.24 11.31 -53.62
CA LYS A 514 -23.28 12.41 -53.49
C LYS A 514 -23.60 13.38 -52.36
N SER A 515 -24.87 13.63 -52.10
CA SER A 515 -25.35 14.65 -51.16
C SER A 515 -25.95 14.06 -49.89
N GLU A 516 -26.14 12.73 -49.83
CA GLU A 516 -26.71 12.03 -48.67
C GLU A 516 -28.11 12.56 -48.31
N LYS A 517 -28.77 13.16 -49.30
CA LYS A 517 -30.15 13.63 -49.23
C LYS A 517 -31.08 12.55 -49.75
N ILE A 518 -32.32 12.58 -49.28
CA ILE A 518 -33.37 11.70 -49.77
C ILE A 518 -33.69 12.16 -51.19
N GLU A 519 -33.41 11.31 -52.17
CA GLU A 519 -33.73 11.54 -53.58
C GLU A 519 -35.16 11.11 -53.87
N PHE A 520 -35.56 9.97 -53.30
CA PHE A 520 -36.88 9.39 -53.48
C PHE A 520 -37.37 8.75 -52.18
N LEU A 521 -38.66 8.91 -51.89
CA LEU A 521 -39.31 8.29 -50.76
C LEU A 521 -40.78 8.01 -51.12
N ASP A 522 -41.19 6.76 -50.93
CA ASP A 522 -42.57 6.31 -51.12
C ASP A 522 -42.95 5.33 -50.01
N MET A 523 -44.11 5.52 -49.40
CA MET A 523 -44.61 4.69 -48.31
C MET A 523 -46.13 4.76 -48.23
N ASN A 524 -46.76 3.73 -47.69
CA ASN A 524 -48.20 3.71 -47.37
C ASN A 524 -48.49 3.62 -45.86
N LEU A 525 -47.50 3.93 -45.02
CA LEU A 525 -47.61 3.96 -43.55
C LEU A 525 -48.24 5.27 -43.05
N VAL A 526 -48.03 6.36 -43.79
CA VAL A 526 -48.55 7.71 -43.57
C VAL A 526 -48.80 8.39 -44.93
N SER A 527 -49.77 9.30 -45.00
CA SER A 527 -50.04 10.07 -46.22
C SER A 527 -49.02 11.22 -46.36
N TRP A 528 -48.04 11.07 -47.25
CA TRP A 528 -47.02 12.10 -47.51
C TRP A 528 -47.61 13.42 -48.06
N ARG A 529 -48.82 13.39 -48.62
CA ARG A 529 -49.55 14.60 -49.06
C ARG A 529 -50.04 15.46 -47.90
N THR A 530 -50.01 14.92 -46.68
CA THR A 530 -50.62 15.52 -45.50
C THR A 530 -49.57 16.06 -44.52
N TYR A 531 -48.32 15.60 -44.58
CA TYR A 531 -47.30 15.90 -43.57
C TYR A 531 -45.94 16.26 -44.19
N GLN A 532 -45.22 17.18 -43.56
CA GLN A 532 -43.92 17.66 -44.04
C GLN A 532 -42.76 16.86 -43.43
N MET A 533 -41.61 16.89 -44.11
CA MET A 533 -40.34 16.40 -43.58
C MET A 533 -39.72 17.50 -42.72
N VAL A 534 -39.33 17.16 -41.51
CA VAL A 534 -38.87 18.08 -40.46
C VAL A 534 -37.53 17.59 -39.90
N TYR A 535 -36.72 18.52 -39.40
CA TYR A 535 -35.40 18.23 -38.86
C TYR A 535 -35.41 18.39 -37.35
N PHE A 536 -35.07 17.34 -36.62
CA PHE A 536 -34.93 17.38 -35.16
C PHE A 536 -33.59 16.75 -34.77
N GLN A 537 -32.73 17.51 -34.09
CA GLN A 537 -31.38 17.06 -33.67
C GLN A 537 -30.59 16.37 -34.79
N ASP A 538 -30.51 17.02 -35.96
CA ASP A 538 -29.85 16.52 -37.17
C ASP A 538 -30.44 15.21 -37.77
N ARG A 539 -31.56 14.73 -37.24
CA ARG A 539 -32.31 13.58 -37.78
C ARG A 539 -33.50 14.07 -38.61
N LYS A 540 -33.64 13.50 -39.81
CA LYS A 540 -34.80 13.74 -40.67
C LYS A 540 -35.96 12.89 -40.17
N MET A 541 -37.00 13.55 -39.67
CA MET A 541 -38.20 12.92 -39.16
C MET A 541 -39.43 13.39 -39.96
N PHE A 542 -40.55 12.69 -39.82
CA PHE A 542 -41.84 13.11 -40.36
C PHE A 542 -42.63 13.77 -39.25
N GLY A 543 -43.15 14.97 -39.49
CA GLY A 543 -43.89 15.67 -38.47
C GLY A 543 -44.71 16.84 -38.96
N GLN A 544 -45.61 17.28 -38.10
CA GLN A 544 -46.35 18.52 -38.27
C GLN A 544 -45.73 19.54 -37.32
N LEU A 545 -45.36 20.70 -37.86
CA LEU A 545 -45.03 21.86 -37.05
C LEU A 545 -46.30 22.34 -36.36
N ASP A 546 -46.21 22.70 -35.08
CA ASP A 546 -47.30 23.43 -34.42
C ASP A 546 -47.53 24.81 -35.10
N GLU A 547 -48.61 25.49 -34.74
CA GLU A 547 -49.00 26.77 -35.37
C GLU A 547 -47.92 27.86 -35.24
N GLU A 548 -47.00 27.72 -34.29
CA GLU A 548 -45.91 28.65 -34.00
C GLU A 548 -44.57 28.21 -34.64
N GLY A 549 -44.49 26.99 -35.16
CA GLY A 549 -43.29 26.41 -35.75
C GLY A 549 -42.24 25.95 -34.72
N GLU A 550 -42.61 25.82 -33.44
CA GLU A 550 -41.70 25.56 -32.33
C GLU A 550 -41.63 24.07 -31.94
N ASN A 551 -42.73 23.32 -32.05
CA ASN A 551 -42.77 21.88 -31.76
C ASN A 551 -43.07 21.03 -33.00
N VAL A 552 -42.49 19.83 -33.04
CA VAL A 552 -42.67 18.83 -34.09
C VAL A 552 -43.36 17.60 -33.53
N ASP A 553 -44.59 17.33 -33.94
CA ASP A 553 -45.24 16.05 -33.66
C ASP A 553 -44.64 14.98 -34.58
N LEU A 554 -43.74 14.14 -34.04
CA LEU A 554 -43.13 13.04 -34.77
C LEU A 554 -44.17 11.98 -35.13
N LEU A 555 -44.30 11.63 -36.41
CA LEU A 555 -45.35 10.73 -36.91
C LEU A 555 -44.89 9.28 -37.00
N LEU A 556 -43.59 9.07 -37.22
CA LEU A 556 -42.98 7.76 -37.34
C LEU A 556 -41.76 7.66 -36.43
N GLN A 557 -41.76 6.65 -35.57
CA GLN A 557 -40.59 6.23 -34.81
C GLN A 557 -40.05 4.94 -35.42
N PHE A 558 -38.74 4.89 -35.63
CA PHE A 558 -38.04 3.70 -36.14
C PHE A 558 -37.31 3.04 -34.98
N ALA A 559 -37.43 1.74 -34.87
CA ALA A 559 -36.67 0.92 -33.94
C ALA A 559 -36.03 -0.25 -34.69
N LEU A 560 -34.74 -0.44 -34.48
CA LEU A 560 -33.98 -1.52 -35.11
C LEU A 560 -34.26 -2.85 -34.42
N ASN A 561 -34.24 -3.95 -35.18
CA ASN A 561 -34.46 -5.30 -34.66
C ASN A 561 -33.14 -6.08 -34.55
N ASP A 562 -33.14 -7.23 -33.88
CA ASP A 562 -32.01 -8.16 -33.87
C ASP A 562 -31.66 -8.67 -35.27
N ASN A 563 -32.61 -8.65 -36.19
CA ASN A 563 -32.39 -8.96 -37.61
C ASN A 563 -32.11 -7.67 -38.41
N PRO A 564 -30.95 -7.54 -39.10
CA PRO A 564 -30.60 -6.35 -39.89
C PRO A 564 -31.49 -6.13 -41.11
N ASP A 565 -32.22 -7.18 -41.53
CA ASP A 565 -33.21 -7.12 -42.60
C ASP A 565 -34.60 -6.72 -42.09
N GLN A 566 -34.77 -6.37 -40.82
CA GLN A 566 -36.06 -5.96 -40.25
C GLN A 566 -35.98 -4.61 -39.54
N VAL A 567 -37.07 -3.85 -39.65
CA VAL A 567 -37.26 -2.59 -38.92
C VAL A 567 -38.67 -2.51 -38.37
N MET A 568 -38.80 -2.09 -37.12
CA MET A 568 -40.09 -1.76 -36.53
C MET A 568 -40.35 -0.27 -36.73
N ILE A 569 -41.54 0.05 -37.23
CA ILE A 569 -41.97 1.42 -37.49
C ILE A 569 -43.25 1.64 -36.71
N THR A 570 -43.21 2.54 -35.73
CA THR A 570 -44.40 2.97 -34.97
C THR A 570 -44.96 4.23 -35.59
N ASN A 571 -46.22 4.18 -36.00
CA ASN A 571 -46.99 5.35 -36.39
C ASN A 571 -47.66 5.93 -35.14
N GLU A 572 -47.10 7.03 -34.65
CA GLU A 572 -47.53 7.71 -33.41
C GLU A 572 -48.92 8.33 -33.54
N VAL A 573 -49.37 8.69 -34.76
CA VAL A 573 -50.70 9.28 -35.00
C VAL A 573 -51.82 8.30 -34.67
N ILE A 574 -51.61 7.02 -35.00
CA ILE A 574 -52.62 5.97 -34.84
C ILE A 574 -52.23 4.93 -33.78
N GLY A 575 -51.08 5.11 -33.13
CA GLY A 575 -50.54 4.21 -32.11
C GLY A 575 -50.32 2.78 -32.59
N LYS A 576 -49.94 2.57 -33.86
CA LYS A 576 -49.72 1.23 -34.44
C LYS A 576 -48.27 1.03 -34.86
N SER A 577 -47.72 -0.12 -34.51
CA SER A 577 -46.38 -0.55 -34.94
C SER A 577 -46.45 -1.60 -36.04
N TYR A 578 -45.52 -1.51 -36.98
CA TYR A 578 -45.40 -2.38 -38.13
C TYR A 578 -43.97 -2.90 -38.24
N THR A 579 -43.78 -4.18 -38.45
CA THR A 579 -42.46 -4.75 -38.75
C THR A 579 -42.33 -4.91 -40.25
N LEU A 580 -41.44 -4.15 -40.88
CA LEU A 580 -41.13 -4.30 -42.29
C LEU A 580 -39.85 -5.12 -42.45
N THR A 581 -39.80 -5.92 -43.52
CA THR A 581 -38.63 -6.69 -43.92
C THR A 581 -38.03 -6.11 -45.19
N ARG A 582 -36.70 -6.03 -45.28
CA ARG A 582 -35.97 -5.55 -46.45
C ARG A 582 -36.21 -6.48 -47.63
N VAL A 583 -36.55 -5.90 -48.77
CA VAL A 583 -36.69 -6.60 -50.05
C VAL A 583 -35.31 -6.64 -50.70
N LYS A 584 -34.74 -7.85 -50.83
CA LYS A 584 -33.44 -8.08 -51.46
C LYS A 584 -33.51 -8.00 -52.98
#